data_AF-A0A1H1RVB9-F1
#
_entry.id   AF-A0A1H1RVB9-F1
#
_cell.length_a   1.000
_cell.length_b   1.000
_cell.length_c   1.000
_cell.angle_alpha   90.00
_cell.angle_beta   90.00
_cell.angle_gamma   90.00
#
_symmetry.space_group_name_H-M   'P 1'
#
loop_
_entity.id
_entity.type
_entity.pdbx_description
1 polymer ?
#
loop_
_entity_poly.entity_id
_entity_poly.type
_entity_poly.pdbx_seq_one_letter_code
_entity_poly.pdbx_strand_id
1 'polypeptide(L)'
;MKIIKLNYFLILLLVFNSSCDSSSSNSDDDFVEEPVKESVDDYNLVAVSDLGEIFEIGNITGNVTNVGQFSKENSNTILSANTLIANAEKIYAVEYVYNPSPTNNLLIFDRISGATQIMSLEIPSSIKGDERGIVALARYNDKLLGVLAENVLTTNTVKHLISIDLQNKSITDLGITFNENRISSMKLINSKVYISTWGEGFLEIDLIDKSVSNFETINGSRLAQVSNSELAMMQAVTGSINGAKPALVDLSTKNISESSNDEIYGLVSVFGNTIFDNGIYINLVSSNSLNLYLGILKTNFSTNKNTIVNINSTTINRNLIIVDRTR
;
A
#
# COMPACT_ATOMS: atom_id res chain seq x y z
N MET A 1 -30.46 -36.49 -32.33
CA MET A 1 -31.81 -36.54 -31.72
C MET A 1 -31.96 -37.90 -31.04
N LYS A 2 -32.54 -37.92 -29.83
CA LYS A 2 -32.67 -39.03 -28.86
C LYS A 2 -31.49 -39.25 -27.91
N ILE A 3 -31.52 -38.44 -26.86
CA ILE A 3 -31.12 -38.82 -25.50
C ILE A 3 -32.10 -39.90 -25.02
N ILE A 4 -31.60 -41.07 -24.64
CA ILE A 4 -32.28 -42.01 -23.73
C ILE A 4 -31.19 -42.60 -22.82
N LYS A 5 -31.09 -42.06 -21.60
CA LYS A 5 -30.62 -42.81 -20.44
C LYS A 5 -31.68 -42.64 -19.37
N LEU A 6 -32.47 -43.69 -19.19
CA LEU A 6 -33.35 -43.87 -18.05
C LEU A 6 -33.22 -45.31 -17.59
N ASN A 7 -33.37 -45.50 -16.29
CA ASN A 7 -33.52 -46.73 -15.53
C ASN A 7 -32.20 -47.37 -15.07
N TYR A 8 -32.03 -47.76 -13.80
CA TYR A 8 -32.93 -47.82 -12.63
C TYR A 8 -32.03 -48.08 -11.40
N PHE A 9 -32.45 -47.62 -10.20
CA PHE A 9 -32.53 -48.41 -8.95
C PHE A 9 -31.31 -49.29 -8.54
N LEU A 10 -30.80 -49.33 -7.32
CA LEU A 10 -31.47 -49.36 -6.02
C LEU A 10 -30.36 -49.52 -4.94
N ILE A 11 -30.56 -48.82 -3.82
CA ILE A 11 -30.21 -49.11 -2.42
C ILE A 11 -29.29 -50.32 -2.14
N LEU A 12 -28.22 -50.07 -1.37
CA LEU A 12 -27.88 -50.95 -0.26
C LEU A 12 -27.31 -50.15 0.93
N LEU A 13 -28.16 -49.98 1.95
CA LEU A 13 -27.77 -49.75 3.33
C LEU A 13 -26.98 -51.00 3.80
N LEU A 14 -25.78 -50.82 4.33
CA LEU A 14 -25.20 -51.80 5.25
C LEU A 14 -24.89 -51.11 6.57
N VAL A 15 -25.81 -51.36 7.50
CA VAL A 15 -25.65 -51.27 8.93
C VAL A 15 -24.59 -52.28 9.35
N PHE A 16 -23.52 -51.82 10.00
CA PHE A 16 -22.80 -52.65 10.95
C PHE A 16 -22.82 -51.95 12.31
N ASN A 17 -23.74 -52.41 13.15
CA ASN A 17 -23.64 -52.34 14.60
C ASN A 17 -22.78 -53.52 15.08
N SER A 18 -21.77 -53.25 15.90
CA SER A 18 -21.16 -54.08 16.96
C SER A 18 -19.96 -53.28 17.48
N SER A 19 -19.74 -53.01 18.77
CA SER A 19 -20.32 -53.52 20.00
C SER A 19 -20.18 -52.45 21.08
N CYS A 20 -21.11 -52.51 22.03
CA CYS A 20 -21.06 -51.92 23.35
C CYS A 20 -19.75 -52.33 24.06
N ASP A 21 -19.05 -51.37 24.65
CA ASP A 21 -18.40 -51.61 25.92
C ASP A 21 -18.77 -50.47 26.86
N SER A 22 -19.59 -50.82 27.85
CA SER A 22 -20.12 -49.95 28.87
C SER A 22 -19.15 -49.91 30.04
N SER A 23 -18.47 -48.77 30.23
CA SER A 23 -18.04 -48.39 31.57
C SER A 23 -18.45 -46.94 31.82
N SER A 24 -19.34 -46.83 32.79
CA SER A 24 -19.91 -45.61 33.34
C SER A 24 -18.86 -44.79 34.07
N SER A 25 -18.76 -43.52 33.74
CA SER A 25 -18.45 -42.48 34.73
C SER A 25 -19.20 -41.21 34.32
N ASN A 26 -20.27 -40.93 35.05
CA ASN A 26 -20.88 -39.61 35.11
C ASN A 26 -19.81 -38.62 35.58
N SER A 27 -19.46 -37.70 34.72
CA SER A 27 -19.02 -36.36 35.11
C SER A 27 -19.80 -35.41 34.22
N ASP A 28 -20.88 -34.87 34.78
CA ASP A 28 -21.44 -33.60 34.34
C ASP A 28 -20.36 -32.53 34.60
N ASP A 29 -19.38 -32.47 33.71
CA ASP A 29 -18.58 -31.26 33.54
C ASP A 29 -19.46 -30.32 32.73
N ASP A 30 -20.15 -29.44 33.44
CA ASP A 30 -20.56 -28.14 32.90
C ASP A 30 -19.29 -27.48 32.37
N PHE A 31 -19.01 -27.70 31.08
CA PHE A 31 -18.12 -26.84 30.32
C PHE A 31 -18.80 -25.47 30.29
N VAL A 32 -18.49 -24.65 31.27
CA VAL A 32 -18.59 -23.21 31.12
C VAL A 32 -17.65 -22.88 29.97
N GLU A 33 -18.19 -22.79 28.75
CA GLU A 33 -17.51 -22.09 27.66
C GLU A 33 -17.21 -20.70 28.21
N GLU A 34 -15.95 -20.44 28.56
CA GLU A 34 -15.52 -19.07 28.79
C GLU A 34 -15.92 -18.29 27.54
N PRO A 35 -16.65 -17.17 27.70
CA PRO A 35 -17.08 -16.40 26.55
C PRO A 35 -15.84 -16.08 25.73
N VAL A 36 -15.83 -16.54 24.47
CA VAL A 36 -14.78 -16.19 23.52
C VAL A 36 -14.64 -14.69 23.58
N LYS A 37 -13.52 -14.22 24.13
CA LYS A 37 -13.26 -12.79 24.24
C LYS A 37 -13.27 -12.25 22.82
N GLU A 38 -14.35 -11.59 22.43
CA GLU A 38 -14.44 -10.93 21.14
C GLU A 38 -13.23 -10.03 21.01
N SER A 39 -12.46 -10.27 19.94
CA SER A 39 -11.30 -9.48 19.66
C SER A 39 -11.79 -8.11 19.22
N VAL A 40 -11.47 -7.07 19.97
CA VAL A 40 -11.88 -5.69 19.69
C VAL A 40 -10.69 -4.96 19.09
N ASP A 41 -10.91 -4.30 17.96
CA ASP A 41 -9.90 -3.45 17.31
C ASP A 41 -9.61 -2.19 18.15
N ASP A 42 -8.34 -1.83 18.29
CA ASP A 42 -7.93 -0.60 18.98
C ASP A 42 -8.04 0.63 18.06
N TYR A 43 -7.96 0.39 16.76
CA TYR A 43 -8.00 1.38 15.69
C TYR A 43 -8.22 0.68 14.34
N ASN A 44 -8.63 1.43 13.33
CA ASN A 44 -8.72 0.94 11.95
C ASN A 44 -7.58 1.52 11.10
N LEU A 45 -7.04 0.70 10.20
CA LEU A 45 -6.15 1.16 9.13
C LEU A 45 -6.99 1.68 7.98
N VAL A 46 -6.61 2.81 7.41
CA VAL A 46 -7.21 3.33 6.18
C VAL A 46 -6.38 2.85 5.01
N ALA A 47 -7.03 2.13 4.10
CA ALA A 47 -6.40 1.56 2.92
C ALA A 47 -7.13 1.94 1.65
N VAL A 48 -6.40 2.10 0.53
CA VAL A 48 -6.96 2.56 -0.74
C VAL A 48 -6.50 1.69 -1.89
N SER A 49 -7.45 1.24 -2.73
CA SER A 49 -7.15 0.40 -3.90
C SER A 49 -6.72 1.24 -5.09
N ASP A 50 -6.08 0.61 -6.08
CA ASP A 50 -5.84 1.19 -7.40
C ASP A 50 -7.13 1.54 -8.17
N LEU A 51 -8.27 0.99 -7.76
CA LEU A 51 -9.60 1.37 -8.25
C LEU A 51 -10.15 2.61 -7.54
N GLY A 52 -9.46 3.13 -6.53
CA GLY A 52 -9.83 4.30 -5.76
C GLY A 52 -10.87 4.02 -4.66
N GLU A 53 -11.14 2.75 -4.36
CA GLU A 53 -11.99 2.35 -3.24
C GLU A 53 -11.24 2.52 -1.92
N ILE A 54 -11.95 2.94 -0.88
CA ILE A 54 -11.38 3.28 0.42
C ILE A 54 -11.97 2.34 1.45
N PHE A 55 -11.09 1.71 2.21
CA PHE A 55 -11.42 0.70 3.20
C PHE A 55 -10.88 1.08 4.57
N GLU A 56 -11.63 0.69 5.59
CA GLU A 56 -11.14 0.55 6.95
C GLU A 56 -10.85 -0.92 7.25
N ILE A 57 -9.69 -1.20 7.83
CA ILE A 57 -9.27 -2.55 8.21
C ILE A 57 -8.98 -2.59 9.71
N GLY A 58 -9.72 -3.39 10.45
CA GLY A 58 -9.51 -3.63 11.88
C GLY A 58 -8.08 -4.09 12.16
N ASN A 59 -7.37 -3.39 13.04
CA ASN A 59 -5.96 -3.65 13.26
C ASN A 59 -5.69 -5.02 13.91
N ILE A 60 -6.64 -5.60 14.64
CA ILE A 60 -6.53 -6.89 15.32
C ILE A 60 -7.40 -7.95 14.63
N THR A 61 -8.63 -7.59 14.27
CA THR A 61 -9.59 -8.52 13.67
C THR A 61 -9.30 -8.79 12.19
N GLY A 62 -8.67 -7.83 11.49
CA GLY A 62 -8.50 -7.88 10.04
C GLY A 62 -9.81 -7.75 9.27
N ASN A 63 -10.90 -7.34 9.94
CA ASN A 63 -12.20 -7.11 9.30
C ASN A 63 -12.12 -5.88 8.40
N VAL A 64 -12.72 -5.98 7.21
CA VAL A 64 -12.65 -4.93 6.19
C VAL A 64 -14.02 -4.33 5.96
N THR A 65 -14.09 -3.00 6.01
CA THR A 65 -15.30 -2.24 5.69
C THR A 65 -15.00 -1.26 4.56
N ASN A 66 -15.81 -1.25 3.49
CA ASN A 66 -15.74 -0.20 2.48
C ASN A 66 -16.41 1.06 3.03
N VAL A 67 -15.66 2.17 3.06
CA VAL A 67 -16.12 3.45 3.61
C VAL A 67 -16.26 4.54 2.55
N GLY A 68 -15.93 4.25 1.29
CA GLY A 68 -16.08 5.20 0.20
C GLY A 68 -15.26 4.86 -1.03
N GLN A 69 -15.30 5.77 -2.01
CA GLN A 69 -14.52 5.67 -3.23
C GLN A 69 -14.27 7.09 -3.76
N PHE A 70 -13.13 7.32 -4.39
CA PHE A 70 -12.92 8.54 -5.17
C PHE A 70 -13.91 8.63 -6.33
N SER A 71 -14.50 9.80 -6.53
CA SER A 71 -15.06 10.16 -7.83
C SER A 71 -13.93 10.29 -8.83
N LYS A 72 -14.09 9.64 -9.99
CA LYS A 72 -13.13 9.63 -11.10
C LYS A 72 -13.74 10.31 -12.30
N GLU A 73 -12.92 10.94 -13.15
CA GLU A 73 -13.44 11.56 -14.37
C GLU A 73 -14.00 10.50 -15.33
N ASN A 74 -13.39 9.32 -15.39
CA ASN A 74 -13.93 8.17 -16.10
C ASN A 74 -13.48 6.84 -15.46
N SER A 75 -14.12 5.74 -15.85
CA SER A 75 -13.81 4.39 -15.32
C SER A 75 -12.49 3.80 -15.84
N ASN A 76 -11.91 4.38 -16.89
CA ASN A 76 -10.73 3.85 -17.58
C ASN A 76 -9.44 4.58 -17.16
N THR A 77 -9.49 5.36 -16.09
CA THR A 77 -8.34 6.12 -15.61
C THR A 77 -7.38 5.28 -14.80
N ILE A 78 -6.13 5.72 -14.80
CA ILE A 78 -5.07 5.07 -14.03
C ILE A 78 -4.86 5.87 -12.75
N LEU A 79 -4.94 5.17 -11.62
CA LEU A 79 -4.59 5.72 -10.31
C LEU A 79 -3.33 5.00 -9.82
N SER A 80 -2.21 5.72 -9.82
CA SER A 80 -0.94 5.16 -9.38
C SER A 80 -0.89 5.11 -7.86
N ALA A 81 -0.58 3.94 -7.29
CA ALA A 81 -0.48 3.76 -5.85
C ALA A 81 0.59 4.67 -5.19
N ASN A 82 1.59 5.12 -5.94
CA ASN A 82 2.60 6.07 -5.45
C ASN A 82 2.06 7.49 -5.23
N THR A 83 0.89 7.80 -5.80
CA THR A 83 0.25 9.11 -5.66
C THR A 83 -0.72 9.14 -4.48
N LEU A 84 -1.02 7.99 -3.89
CA LEU A 84 -1.90 7.88 -2.74
C LEU A 84 -1.18 8.34 -1.47
N ILE A 85 -1.68 9.42 -0.89
CA ILE A 85 -1.21 9.99 0.38
C ILE A 85 -2.41 10.49 1.19
N ALA A 86 -2.27 10.55 2.50
CA ALA A 86 -3.33 11.02 3.38
C ALA A 86 -2.83 11.98 4.45
N ASN A 87 -3.76 12.73 5.02
CA ASN A 87 -3.65 13.39 6.30
C ASN A 87 -4.89 13.05 7.14
N ALA A 88 -4.97 13.60 8.35
CA ALA A 88 -6.07 13.33 9.29
C ALA A 88 -7.47 13.56 8.70
N GLU A 89 -7.63 14.48 7.74
CA GLU A 89 -8.92 14.90 7.19
C GLU A 89 -9.16 14.41 5.76
N LYS A 90 -8.11 14.17 4.98
CA LYS A 90 -8.21 13.99 3.53
C LYS A 90 -7.28 12.92 3.01
N ILE A 91 -7.73 12.23 1.97
CA ILE A 91 -6.92 11.36 1.13
C ILE A 91 -6.77 12.03 -0.24
N TYR A 92 -5.56 12.03 -0.78
CA TYR A 92 -5.23 12.58 -2.08
C TYR A 92 -4.72 11.48 -3.00
N ALA A 93 -5.04 11.60 -4.28
CA ALA A 93 -4.50 10.77 -5.35
C ALA A 93 -4.35 11.59 -6.63
N VAL A 94 -3.51 11.16 -7.56
CA VAL A 94 -3.55 11.69 -8.93
C VAL A 94 -4.09 10.64 -9.88
N GLU A 95 -5.12 11.05 -10.59
CA GLU A 95 -5.68 10.34 -11.72
C GLU A 95 -4.99 10.79 -13.00
N TYR A 96 -4.49 9.83 -13.76
CA TYR A 96 -4.01 10.05 -15.13
C TYR A 96 -5.09 9.62 -16.12
N VAL A 97 -5.46 10.54 -17.01
CA VAL A 97 -6.44 10.28 -18.08
C VAL A 97 -5.82 10.54 -19.43
N TYR A 98 -6.05 9.61 -20.35
CA TYR A 98 -5.70 9.78 -21.75
C TYR A 98 -6.95 9.82 -22.63
N ASN A 99 -7.43 11.03 -22.98
CA ASN A 99 -8.48 11.21 -24.01
C ASN A 99 -8.73 12.72 -24.34
N PRO A 100 -8.40 13.26 -25.53
CA PRO A 100 -7.45 12.79 -26.55
C PRO A 100 -5.99 13.16 -26.22
N SER A 101 -5.75 13.80 -25.08
CA SER A 101 -4.43 14.23 -24.58
C SER A 101 -4.30 13.88 -23.09
N PRO A 102 -3.07 13.73 -22.56
CA PRO A 102 -2.85 13.45 -21.15
C PRO A 102 -3.38 14.59 -20.28
N THR A 103 -4.21 14.24 -19.31
CA THR A 103 -4.62 15.15 -18.23
C THR A 103 -4.33 14.52 -16.88
N ASN A 104 -4.09 15.38 -15.90
CA ASN A 104 -3.80 14.98 -14.53
C ASN A 104 -4.85 15.62 -13.64
N ASN A 105 -5.59 14.82 -12.89
CA ASN A 105 -6.55 15.32 -11.92
C ASN A 105 -6.11 14.94 -10.52
N LEU A 106 -6.06 15.92 -9.63
CA LEU A 106 -5.98 15.68 -8.20
C LEU A 106 -7.35 15.25 -7.70
N LEU A 107 -7.44 14.02 -7.20
CA LEU A 107 -8.61 13.51 -6.51
C LEU A 107 -8.45 13.76 -5.01
N ILE A 108 -9.50 14.27 -4.38
CA ILE A 108 -9.53 14.55 -2.94
C ILE A 108 -10.75 13.86 -2.34
N PHE A 109 -10.54 13.06 -1.30
CA PHE A 109 -11.60 12.44 -0.51
C PHE A 109 -11.55 13.03 0.88
N ASP A 110 -12.66 13.66 1.30
CA ASP A 110 -12.85 14.17 2.65
C ASP A 110 -13.30 13.05 3.57
N ARG A 111 -12.47 12.70 4.55
CA ARG A 111 -12.67 11.55 5.44
C ARG A 111 -13.81 11.74 6.43
N ILE A 112 -14.21 12.99 6.69
CA ILE A 112 -15.24 13.32 7.68
C ILE A 112 -16.62 13.24 7.03
N SER A 113 -16.77 13.82 5.84
CA SER A 113 -18.04 13.90 5.11
C SER A 113 -18.23 12.77 4.10
N GLY A 114 -17.17 12.07 3.71
CA GLY A 114 -17.16 11.13 2.60
C GLY A 114 -17.24 11.80 1.23
N ALA A 115 -17.18 13.14 1.18
CA ALA A 115 -17.30 13.89 -0.06
C ALA A 115 -16.03 13.79 -0.91
N THR A 116 -16.21 13.76 -2.23
CA THR A 116 -15.10 13.70 -3.19
C THR A 116 -15.03 14.97 -4.04
N GLN A 117 -13.81 15.40 -4.36
CA GLN A 117 -13.54 16.48 -5.29
C GLN A 117 -12.55 16.04 -6.35
N ILE A 118 -12.79 16.45 -7.59
CA ILE A 118 -11.86 16.34 -8.71
C ILE A 118 -11.34 17.74 -9.03
N MET A 119 -10.02 17.87 -9.15
CA MET A 119 -9.35 19.12 -9.46
C MET A 119 -8.39 18.90 -10.62
N SER A 120 -8.68 19.45 -11.79
CA SER A 120 -7.77 19.41 -12.92
C SER A 120 -6.49 20.19 -12.62
N LEU A 121 -5.35 19.59 -12.95
CA LEU A 121 -4.02 20.17 -12.75
C LEU A 121 -3.41 20.53 -14.10
N GLU A 122 -3.18 21.83 -14.31
CA GLU A 122 -2.50 22.31 -15.51
C GLU A 122 -0.99 22.17 -15.35
N ILE A 123 -0.39 21.33 -16.20
CA ILE A 123 1.07 21.16 -16.22
C ILE A 123 1.73 22.40 -16.84
N PRO A 124 2.74 23.00 -16.19
CA PRO A 124 3.44 24.16 -16.73
C PRO A 124 4.01 23.89 -18.11
N SER A 125 3.87 24.86 -19.01
CA SER A 125 4.36 24.73 -20.40
C SER A 125 5.89 24.66 -20.50
N SER A 126 6.61 24.96 -19.42
CA SER A 126 8.06 24.75 -19.30
C SER A 126 8.43 23.27 -19.34
N ILE A 127 7.58 22.39 -18.81
CA ILE A 127 7.82 20.94 -18.81
C ILE A 127 7.28 20.34 -20.12
N LYS A 128 8.19 19.73 -20.89
CA LYS A 128 7.91 19.17 -22.21
C LYS A 128 7.54 17.69 -22.11
N GLY A 129 7.01 17.13 -23.19
CA GLY A 129 6.63 15.72 -23.30
C GLY A 129 5.16 15.50 -23.64
N ASP A 130 4.91 14.38 -24.32
CA ASP A 130 3.61 14.10 -24.95
C ASP A 130 2.68 13.26 -24.05
N GLU A 131 3.22 12.63 -23.01
CA GLU A 131 2.50 11.74 -22.07
C GLU A 131 2.84 12.15 -20.62
N ARG A 132 2.76 13.46 -20.35
CA ARG A 132 3.17 14.02 -19.05
C ARG A 132 2.23 13.57 -17.95
N GLY A 133 2.78 13.00 -16.88
CA GLY A 133 1.98 12.49 -15.78
C GLY A 133 2.67 12.59 -14.42
N ILE A 134 1.89 12.83 -13.38
CA ILE A 134 2.37 12.84 -11.99
C ILE A 134 2.36 11.40 -11.47
N VAL A 135 3.53 10.90 -11.11
CA VAL A 135 3.76 9.47 -10.84
C VAL A 135 4.02 9.16 -9.37
N ALA A 136 4.22 10.17 -8.52
CA ALA A 136 4.38 10.01 -7.08
C ALA A 136 3.98 11.31 -6.36
N LEU A 137 3.50 11.17 -5.12
CA LEU A 137 3.20 12.30 -4.24
C LEU A 137 3.82 12.11 -2.85
N ALA A 138 4.14 13.22 -2.21
CA ALA A 138 4.46 13.33 -0.80
C ALA A 138 3.82 14.58 -0.19
N ARG A 139 3.59 14.56 1.12
CA ARG A 139 3.06 15.72 1.84
C ARG A 139 4.13 16.80 1.99
N TYR A 140 3.76 18.07 1.78
CA TYR A 140 4.66 19.21 1.96
C TYR A 140 3.95 20.42 2.58
N ASN A 141 3.92 20.51 3.91
CA ASN A 141 3.23 21.56 4.66
C ASN A 141 1.77 21.71 4.23
N ASP A 142 1.31 22.81 3.62
CA ASP A 142 -0.04 22.97 3.07
C ASP A 142 -0.15 22.63 1.58
N LYS A 143 0.95 22.17 0.99
CA LYS A 143 1.08 21.79 -0.41
C LYS A 143 1.32 20.29 -0.54
N LEU A 144 1.31 19.81 -1.77
CA LEU A 144 1.84 18.50 -2.12
C LEU A 144 3.15 18.67 -2.88
N LEU A 145 4.07 17.75 -2.66
CA LEU A 145 5.23 17.57 -3.51
C LEU A 145 4.92 16.41 -4.45
N GLY A 146 5.28 16.52 -5.71
CA GLY A 146 5.05 15.49 -6.70
C GLY A 146 6.25 15.24 -7.59
N VAL A 147 6.28 14.06 -8.19
CA VAL A 147 7.19 13.76 -9.29
C VAL A 147 6.38 13.70 -10.57
N LEU A 148 6.76 14.52 -11.55
CA LEU A 148 6.13 14.58 -12.86
C LEU A 148 7.09 14.03 -13.92
N ALA A 149 6.69 12.96 -14.59
CA ALA A 149 7.45 12.39 -15.71
C ALA A 149 7.04 13.07 -17.02
N GLU A 150 8.02 13.40 -17.86
CA GLU A 150 7.76 13.97 -19.20
C GLU A 150 7.00 12.99 -20.10
N ASN A 151 7.21 11.68 -19.90
CA ASN A 151 6.45 10.62 -20.55
C ASN A 151 6.33 9.41 -19.60
N VAL A 152 5.09 9.09 -19.20
CA VAL A 152 4.80 7.96 -18.29
C VAL A 152 4.82 6.59 -18.96
N LEU A 153 4.80 6.54 -20.29
CA LEU A 153 4.79 5.29 -21.07
C LEU A 153 6.20 4.79 -21.40
N THR A 154 7.21 5.64 -21.21
CA THR A 154 8.62 5.32 -21.50
C THR A 154 9.46 5.29 -20.24
N THR A 155 10.38 4.34 -20.19
CA THR A 155 11.36 4.18 -19.11
C THR A 155 12.48 5.22 -19.22
N ASN A 156 13.19 5.48 -18.12
CA ASN A 156 14.33 6.40 -18.05
C ASN A 156 14.07 7.82 -18.56
N THR A 157 12.83 8.29 -18.47
CA THR A 157 12.44 9.66 -18.83
C THR A 157 12.84 10.65 -17.78
N VAL A 158 13.10 11.89 -18.23
CA VAL A 158 13.27 13.04 -17.35
C VAL A 158 12.03 13.18 -16.49
N LYS A 159 12.28 13.32 -15.19
CA LYS A 159 11.30 13.57 -14.15
C LYS A 159 11.64 14.88 -13.48
N HIS A 160 10.59 15.63 -13.18
CA HIS A 160 10.65 16.94 -12.54
C HIS A 160 10.09 16.80 -11.13
N LEU A 161 10.78 17.39 -10.16
CA LEU A 161 10.19 17.60 -8.85
C LEU A 161 9.32 18.86 -8.89
N ILE A 162 8.05 18.71 -8.56
CA ILE A 162 7.06 19.77 -8.61
C ILE A 162 6.40 19.98 -7.25
N SER A 163 5.90 21.18 -7.00
CA SER A 163 4.96 21.44 -5.90
C SER A 163 3.57 21.74 -6.45
N ILE A 164 2.55 21.29 -5.74
CA ILE A 164 1.14 21.47 -6.08
C ILE A 164 0.49 22.25 -4.95
N ASP A 165 -0.02 23.43 -5.27
CA ASP A 165 -0.72 24.28 -4.30
C ASP A 165 -2.20 23.89 -4.24
N LEU A 166 -2.66 23.49 -3.05
CA LEU A 166 -4.02 22.99 -2.86
C LEU A 166 -5.10 24.08 -2.92
N GLN A 167 -4.74 25.36 -2.75
CA GLN A 167 -5.70 26.47 -2.76
C GLN A 167 -5.94 26.98 -4.17
N ASN A 168 -4.87 27.30 -4.89
CA ASN A 168 -4.95 27.89 -6.23
C ASN A 168 -4.74 26.89 -7.37
N LYS A 169 -4.49 25.61 -7.05
CA LYS A 169 -4.40 24.49 -7.99
C LYS A 169 -3.20 24.55 -8.94
N SER A 170 -2.26 25.45 -8.66
CA SER A 170 -1.09 25.64 -9.53
C SER A 170 0.00 24.62 -9.26
N ILE A 171 0.68 24.22 -10.32
CA ILE A 171 1.91 23.43 -10.28
C ILE A 171 3.10 24.37 -10.45
N THR A 172 4.08 24.28 -9.56
CA THR A 172 5.37 24.96 -9.68
C THR A 172 6.47 23.93 -9.86
N ASP A 173 7.22 24.04 -10.95
CA ASP A 173 8.47 23.32 -11.16
C ASP A 173 9.55 23.86 -10.22
N LEU A 174 10.18 22.97 -9.45
CA LEU A 174 11.22 23.34 -8.48
C LEU A 174 12.61 23.46 -9.12
N GLY A 175 12.73 23.11 -10.41
CA GLY A 175 13.98 23.13 -11.17
C GLY A 175 14.94 22.02 -10.75
N ILE A 176 14.40 20.90 -10.26
CA ILE A 176 15.16 19.70 -9.90
C ILE A 176 14.70 18.57 -10.80
N THR A 177 15.63 18.02 -11.58
CA THR A 177 15.36 16.96 -12.55
C THR A 177 16.23 15.73 -12.32
N PHE A 178 15.68 14.56 -12.59
CA PHE A 178 16.37 13.29 -12.49
C PHE A 178 15.74 12.26 -13.42
N ASN A 179 16.42 11.13 -13.65
CA ASN A 179 15.92 10.06 -14.49
C ASN A 179 15.92 8.75 -13.69
N GLU A 180 14.79 8.05 -13.69
CA GLU A 180 14.59 6.72 -13.09
C GLU A 180 13.58 5.96 -13.93
N ASN A 181 13.61 4.63 -13.97
CA ASN A 181 12.59 3.88 -14.70
C ASN A 181 11.27 3.82 -13.92
N ARG A 182 11.31 3.44 -12.64
CA ARG A 182 10.11 3.17 -11.84
C ARG A 182 10.26 3.62 -10.39
N ILE A 183 9.56 4.70 -10.05
CA ILE A 183 9.39 5.10 -8.66
C ILE A 183 8.49 4.11 -7.95
N SER A 184 8.88 3.62 -6.78
CA SER A 184 8.12 2.67 -5.97
C SER A 184 7.50 3.30 -4.72
N SER A 185 8.12 4.34 -4.17
CA SER A 185 7.62 5.07 -3.00
C SER A 185 8.39 6.38 -2.84
N MET A 186 7.78 7.36 -2.15
CA MET A 186 8.33 8.70 -1.96
C MET A 186 7.99 9.22 -0.57
N LYS A 187 8.98 9.77 0.13
CA LYS A 187 8.79 10.38 1.45
C LYS A 187 9.57 11.69 1.56
N LEU A 188 8.93 12.73 2.08
CA LEU A 188 9.61 13.95 2.49
C LEU A 188 9.98 13.84 3.97
N ILE A 189 11.23 14.14 4.31
CA ILE A 189 11.70 14.33 5.69
C ILE A 189 12.51 15.63 5.72
N ASN A 190 12.08 16.60 6.53
CA ASN A 190 12.67 17.94 6.58
C ASN A 190 12.74 18.57 5.17
N SER A 191 13.92 19.00 4.73
CA SER A 191 14.18 19.57 3.41
C SER A 191 14.65 18.55 2.38
N LYS A 192 14.52 17.25 2.65
CA LYS A 192 15.00 16.18 1.77
C LYS A 192 13.88 15.24 1.35
N VAL A 193 13.87 14.90 0.07
CA VAL A 193 12.96 13.90 -0.50
C VAL A 193 13.71 12.61 -0.70
N TYR A 194 13.11 11.54 -0.24
CA TYR A 194 13.58 10.19 -0.41
C TYR A 194 12.68 9.47 -1.39
N ILE A 195 13.25 8.93 -2.45
CA ILE A 195 12.53 8.17 -3.48
C ILE A 195 13.15 6.80 -3.54
N SER A 196 12.37 5.75 -3.31
CA SER A 196 12.81 4.40 -3.64
C SER A 196 12.35 4.05 -5.05
N THR A 197 13.13 3.21 -5.71
CA THR A 197 12.74 2.52 -6.93
C THR A 197 12.76 1.03 -6.70
N TRP A 198 12.03 0.28 -7.53
CA TRP A 198 12.05 -1.18 -7.47
C TRP A 198 13.01 -1.72 -8.54
N GLY A 199 14.22 -2.06 -8.11
CA GLY A 199 15.26 -2.66 -8.95
C GLY A 199 16.39 -1.72 -9.40
N GLU A 200 16.37 -0.44 -9.04
CA GLU A 200 17.38 0.53 -9.51
C GLU A 200 18.15 1.19 -8.37
N GLY A 201 17.49 1.54 -7.26
CA GLY A 201 18.14 2.18 -6.13
C GLY A 201 17.23 3.07 -5.28
N PHE A 202 17.87 4.09 -4.72
CA PHE A 202 17.26 5.02 -3.77
C PHE A 202 17.85 6.41 -3.96
N LEU A 203 16.99 7.38 -4.21
CA LEU A 203 17.38 8.77 -4.38
C LEU A 203 17.19 9.55 -3.09
N GLU A 204 18.16 10.40 -2.79
CA GLU A 204 18.01 11.56 -1.90
C GLU A 204 18.06 12.83 -2.74
N ILE A 205 17.03 13.66 -2.61
CA ILE A 205 16.94 14.96 -3.27
C ILE A 205 16.94 16.04 -2.20
N ASP A 206 17.91 16.94 -2.23
CA ASP A 206 17.96 18.09 -1.33
C ASP A 206 17.22 19.28 -1.95
N LEU A 207 16.20 19.79 -1.27
CA LEU A 207 15.38 20.90 -1.75
C LEU A 207 16.08 22.26 -1.63
N ILE A 208 17.08 22.39 -0.74
CA ILE A 208 17.84 23.62 -0.52
C ILE A 208 18.95 23.72 -1.55
N ASP A 209 19.76 22.66 -1.65
CA ASP A 209 20.91 22.62 -2.56
C ASP A 209 20.53 22.25 -4.00
N LYS A 210 19.27 21.81 -4.22
CA LYS A 210 18.76 21.33 -5.51
C LYS A 210 19.58 20.18 -6.10
N SER A 211 20.12 19.33 -5.23
CA SER A 211 20.98 18.21 -5.61
C SER A 211 20.23 16.89 -5.59
N VAL A 212 20.68 15.93 -6.39
CA VAL A 212 20.14 14.57 -6.45
C VAL A 212 21.31 13.60 -6.26
N SER A 213 21.19 12.71 -5.28
CA SER A 213 22.15 11.64 -5.00
C SER A 213 21.45 10.29 -5.15
N ASN A 214 22.11 9.32 -5.81
CA ASN A 214 21.60 7.96 -5.95
C ASN A 214 22.44 6.95 -5.14
N PHE A 215 21.76 6.09 -4.41
CA PHE A 215 22.31 5.01 -3.59
C PHE A 215 21.77 3.66 -4.10
N GLU A 216 22.41 3.12 -5.14
CA GLU A 216 21.99 1.88 -5.84
C GLU A 216 21.91 0.64 -4.92
N THR A 217 22.63 0.65 -3.79
CA THR A 217 22.63 -0.45 -2.82
C THR A 217 21.33 -0.56 -2.01
N ILE A 218 20.52 0.50 -1.99
CA ILE A 218 19.25 0.52 -1.28
C ILE A 218 18.13 0.33 -2.29
N ASN A 219 17.38 -0.76 -2.18
CA ASN A 219 16.35 -1.13 -3.13
C ASN A 219 15.10 -1.65 -2.41
N GLY A 220 13.93 -1.14 -2.78
CA GLY A 220 12.66 -1.61 -2.23
C GLY A 220 11.54 -0.59 -2.38
N SER A 221 10.59 -0.60 -1.44
CA SER A 221 9.39 0.24 -1.50
C SER A 221 8.84 0.54 -0.10
N ARG A 222 7.62 1.09 -0.03
CA ARG A 222 6.83 1.29 1.19
C ARG A 222 7.55 2.17 2.21
N LEU A 223 8.10 3.30 1.79
CA LEU A 223 8.82 4.19 2.68
C LEU A 223 7.89 4.75 3.77
N ALA A 224 8.34 4.67 5.02
CA ALA A 224 7.71 5.32 6.16
C ALA A 224 8.76 6.00 7.04
N GLN A 225 8.45 7.19 7.54
CA GLN A 225 9.36 7.94 8.42
C GLN A 225 9.31 7.34 9.83
N VAL A 226 10.46 6.91 10.33
CA VAL A 226 10.62 6.43 11.71
C VAL A 226 11.09 7.56 12.60
N SER A 227 12.07 8.32 12.12
CA SER A 227 12.63 9.50 12.76
C SER A 227 13.12 10.50 11.70
N ASN A 228 13.75 11.60 12.10
CA ASN A 228 14.38 12.53 11.16
C ASN A 228 15.66 11.96 10.51
N SER A 229 16.18 10.86 11.03
CA SER A 229 17.41 10.20 10.56
C SER A 229 17.18 8.78 10.07
N GLU A 230 15.95 8.26 10.11
CA GLU A 230 15.66 6.87 9.76
C GLU A 230 14.36 6.72 8.96
N LEU A 231 14.41 5.86 7.95
CA LEU A 231 13.26 5.40 7.19
C LEU A 231 13.07 3.89 7.39
N ALA A 232 11.83 3.45 7.53
CA ALA A 232 11.47 2.06 7.34
C ALA A 232 11.11 1.81 5.87
N MET A 233 11.40 0.60 5.39
CA MET A 233 11.08 0.18 4.04
C MET A 233 10.78 -1.33 3.97
N MET A 234 10.11 -1.74 2.89
CA MET A 234 10.07 -3.13 2.44
C MET A 234 11.21 -3.30 1.42
N GLN A 235 12.35 -3.79 1.88
CA GLN A 235 13.56 -4.01 1.08
C GLN A 235 13.35 -5.18 0.12
N ALA A 236 13.72 -4.99 -1.14
CA ALA A 236 13.61 -6.03 -2.16
C ALA A 236 14.59 -7.19 -1.88
N VAL A 237 14.13 -8.42 -2.07
CA VAL A 237 14.96 -9.63 -1.91
C VAL A 237 15.41 -10.13 -3.27
N THR A 238 16.72 -10.19 -3.47
CA THR A 238 17.35 -10.69 -4.71
C THR A 238 16.82 -12.06 -5.10
N GLY A 239 16.48 -12.23 -6.37
CA GLY A 239 15.91 -13.49 -6.90
C GLY A 239 14.40 -13.64 -6.70
N SER A 240 13.73 -12.67 -6.07
CA SER A 240 12.27 -12.64 -5.94
C SER A 240 11.69 -11.40 -6.61
N ILE A 241 10.71 -11.59 -7.52
CA ILE A 241 10.14 -10.49 -8.33
C ILE A 241 9.48 -9.43 -7.43
N ASN A 242 8.68 -9.87 -6.45
CA ASN A 242 7.97 -9.01 -5.50
C ASN A 242 8.25 -9.40 -4.02
N GLY A 243 9.31 -10.18 -3.78
CA GLY A 243 9.68 -10.57 -2.42
C GLY A 243 10.37 -9.43 -1.70
N ALA A 244 9.94 -9.18 -0.47
CA ALA A 244 10.46 -8.11 0.36
C ALA A 244 10.55 -8.48 1.83
N LYS A 245 11.41 -7.77 2.57
CA LYS A 245 11.53 -7.85 4.03
C LYS A 245 11.50 -6.46 4.66
N PRO A 246 10.96 -6.31 5.89
CA PRO A 246 11.05 -5.05 6.63
C PRO A 246 12.51 -4.72 6.98
N ALA A 247 12.92 -3.50 6.68
CA ALA A 247 14.26 -2.99 6.98
C ALA A 247 14.22 -1.52 7.41
N LEU A 248 15.25 -1.10 8.14
CA LEU A 248 15.53 0.30 8.49
C LEU A 248 16.71 0.81 7.67
N VAL A 249 16.57 2.02 7.15
CA VAL A 249 17.60 2.79 6.47
C VAL A 249 18.04 3.92 7.38
N ASP A 250 19.32 3.93 7.76
CA ASP A 250 19.96 5.07 8.39
C ASP A 250 20.27 6.12 7.32
N LEU A 251 19.66 7.30 7.42
CA LEU A 251 19.79 8.37 6.43
C LEU A 251 21.14 9.07 6.49
N SER A 252 21.90 8.95 7.57
CA SER A 252 23.24 9.53 7.69
C SER A 252 24.31 8.64 7.09
N THR A 253 24.24 7.33 7.37
CA THR A 253 25.24 6.35 6.91
C THR A 253 24.85 5.64 5.62
N LYS A 254 23.56 5.70 5.24
CA LYS A 254 22.97 4.97 4.11
C LYS A 254 23.06 3.45 4.25
N ASN A 255 23.22 2.97 5.49
CA ASN A 255 23.22 1.56 5.80
C ASN A 255 21.80 1.04 6.00
N ILE A 256 21.62 -0.24 5.69
CA ILE A 256 20.38 -0.96 5.92
C ILE A 256 20.58 -1.91 7.10
N SER A 257 19.61 -1.95 8.01
CA SER A 257 19.51 -2.99 9.04
C SER A 257 18.19 -3.74 8.86
N GLU A 258 18.27 -5.06 8.79
CA GLU A 258 17.12 -5.93 8.56
C GLU A 258 16.50 -6.40 9.88
N SER A 259 15.19 -6.66 9.88
CA SER A 259 14.54 -7.42 10.96
C SER A 259 14.78 -8.92 10.77
N SER A 260 15.20 -9.62 11.83
CA SER A 260 15.95 -10.89 11.76
C SER A 260 15.13 -12.17 11.55
N ASN A 261 13.90 -12.10 11.03
CA ASN A 261 13.05 -13.28 10.98
C ASN A 261 13.25 -14.15 9.73
N ASP A 262 14.17 -13.77 8.83
CA ASP A 262 14.46 -14.39 7.52
C ASP A 262 13.27 -14.58 6.56
N GLU A 263 12.06 -14.28 7.01
CA GLU A 263 10.82 -14.46 6.30
C GLU A 263 10.69 -13.46 5.15
N ILE A 264 10.36 -13.96 3.96
CA ILE A 264 10.17 -13.15 2.76
C ILE A 264 8.66 -12.99 2.54
N TYR A 265 8.22 -11.75 2.46
CA TYR A 265 6.82 -11.42 2.20
C TYR A 265 6.65 -10.99 0.75
N GLY A 266 5.53 -11.39 0.13
CA GLY A 266 5.15 -10.97 -1.22
C GLY A 266 4.37 -9.67 -1.20
N LEU A 267 4.85 -8.65 -1.90
CA LEU A 267 4.10 -7.43 -2.20
C LEU A 267 3.22 -7.66 -3.42
N VAL A 268 1.91 -7.44 -3.30
CA VAL A 268 1.00 -7.59 -4.44
C VAL A 268 1.29 -6.52 -5.49
N SER A 269 1.49 -5.30 -5.02
CA SER A 269 2.06 -4.19 -5.77
C SER A 269 3.29 -3.71 -5.06
N VAL A 270 4.35 -3.43 -5.81
CA VAL A 270 5.59 -2.82 -5.31
C VAL A 270 5.50 -1.30 -5.26
N PHE A 271 4.35 -0.71 -5.62
CA PHE A 271 4.12 0.73 -5.69
C PHE A 271 3.27 1.21 -4.54
N GLY A 272 3.66 2.32 -3.90
CA GLY A 272 2.93 3.04 -2.87
C GLY A 272 3.73 3.24 -1.58
N ASN A 273 3.27 4.20 -0.78
CA ASN A 273 3.82 4.48 0.54
C ASN A 273 3.20 3.56 1.60
N THR A 274 3.66 3.70 2.84
CA THR A 274 2.98 3.12 4.01
C THR A 274 3.19 3.99 5.24
N ILE A 275 2.71 3.53 6.40
CA ILE A 275 2.79 4.22 7.68
C ILE A 275 3.73 3.53 8.68
N PHE A 276 4.28 4.37 9.55
CA PHE A 276 4.94 3.97 10.78
C PHE A 276 4.22 4.69 11.91
N ASP A 277 3.67 3.95 12.86
CA ASP A 277 2.85 4.51 13.93
C ASP A 277 3.13 3.78 15.24
N ASN A 278 3.30 4.53 16.32
CA ASN A 278 3.50 3.99 17.67
C ASN A 278 4.60 2.90 17.76
N GLY A 279 5.70 3.09 17.03
CA GLY A 279 6.83 2.14 17.01
C GLY A 279 6.64 0.93 16.09
N ILE A 280 5.53 0.88 15.35
CA ILE A 280 5.17 -0.23 14.46
C ILE A 280 5.19 0.23 13.01
N TYR A 281 5.96 -0.47 12.19
CA TYR A 281 5.92 -0.36 10.74
C TYR A 281 4.88 -1.31 10.18
N ILE A 282 3.93 -0.80 9.39
CA ILE A 282 2.74 -1.54 9.00
C ILE A 282 2.72 -1.70 7.48
N ASN A 283 2.45 -2.90 6.98
CA ASN A 283 2.33 -3.17 5.54
C ASN A 283 1.23 -4.18 5.24
N LEU A 284 0.68 -4.11 4.03
CA LEU A 284 -0.11 -5.20 3.46
C LEU A 284 0.80 -6.15 2.69
N VAL A 285 0.73 -7.43 3.03
CA VAL A 285 1.58 -8.45 2.45
C VAL A 285 0.81 -9.74 2.15
N SER A 286 1.40 -10.57 1.31
CA SER A 286 1.02 -11.97 1.13
C SER A 286 2.20 -12.87 1.44
N SER A 287 1.97 -14.15 1.68
CA SER A 287 3.07 -15.10 1.89
C SER A 287 2.63 -16.51 1.53
N ASN A 288 3.35 -17.15 0.61
CA ASN A 288 3.11 -18.54 0.27
C ASN A 288 3.55 -19.48 1.39
N SER A 289 4.66 -19.16 2.09
CA SER A 289 5.16 -19.99 3.19
C SER A 289 4.19 -20.02 4.38
N LEU A 290 3.44 -18.94 4.58
CA LEU A 290 2.42 -18.83 5.62
C LEU A 290 1.00 -19.18 5.15
N ASN A 291 0.82 -19.59 3.88
CA ASN A 291 -0.50 -19.75 3.26
C ASN A 291 -1.40 -18.51 3.43
N LEU A 292 -0.80 -17.33 3.32
CA LEU A 292 -1.42 -16.03 3.55
C LEU A 292 -1.78 -15.37 2.21
N TYR A 293 -3.08 -15.24 1.93
CA TYR A 293 -3.58 -14.52 0.77
C TYR A 293 -3.31 -13.01 0.84
N LEU A 294 -3.70 -12.40 1.97
CA LEU A 294 -3.41 -11.01 2.31
C LEU A 294 -3.45 -10.85 3.84
N GLY A 295 -2.52 -10.09 4.40
CA GLY A 295 -2.50 -9.79 5.82
C GLY A 295 -1.78 -8.48 6.13
N ILE A 296 -2.01 -7.99 7.34
CA ILE A 296 -1.35 -6.82 7.91
C ILE A 296 -0.09 -7.30 8.62
N LEU A 297 1.07 -7.04 8.01
CA LEU A 297 2.37 -7.20 8.64
C LEU A 297 2.63 -6.02 9.56
N LYS A 298 2.92 -6.30 10.84
CA LYS A 298 3.33 -5.33 11.85
C LYS A 298 4.74 -5.66 12.30
N THR A 299 5.67 -4.75 12.06
CA THR A 299 7.07 -4.88 12.43
C THR A 299 7.43 -3.89 13.52
N ASN A 300 7.91 -4.38 14.66
CA ASN A 300 8.54 -3.58 15.70
C ASN A 300 10.05 -3.76 15.61
N PHE A 301 10.76 -2.75 15.08
CA PHE A 301 12.21 -2.80 14.92
C PHE A 301 12.96 -2.80 16.26
N SER A 302 12.42 -2.18 17.31
CA SER A 302 13.07 -2.15 18.64
C SER A 302 13.11 -3.53 19.33
N THR A 303 12.06 -4.32 19.13
CA THR A 303 11.99 -5.70 19.65
C THR A 303 12.39 -6.74 18.62
N ASN A 304 12.60 -6.32 17.38
CA ASN A 304 12.85 -7.17 16.23
C ASN A 304 11.79 -8.28 16.07
N LYS A 305 10.51 -7.91 16.19
CA LYS A 305 9.37 -8.83 16.11
C LYS A 305 8.44 -8.44 14.97
N ASN A 306 8.05 -9.46 14.20
CA ASN A 306 7.00 -9.38 13.19
C ASN A 306 5.76 -10.12 13.70
N THR A 307 4.60 -9.51 13.52
CA THR A 307 3.29 -10.16 13.74
C THR A 307 2.42 -9.93 12.52
N ILE A 308 1.52 -10.87 12.25
CA ILE A 308 0.61 -10.80 11.12
C ILE A 308 -0.82 -10.94 11.62
N VAL A 309 -1.69 -10.06 11.11
CA VAL A 309 -3.13 -10.20 11.22
C VAL A 309 -3.66 -10.56 9.83
N ASN A 310 -4.33 -11.70 9.74
CA ASN A 310 -4.93 -12.14 8.47
C ASN A 310 -6.10 -11.23 8.13
N ILE A 311 -6.21 -10.83 6.86
CA ILE A 311 -7.38 -10.10 6.40
C ILE A 311 -8.44 -11.11 6.00
N ASN A 312 -9.60 -11.05 6.66
CA ASN A 312 -10.69 -12.02 6.51
C ASN A 312 -11.56 -11.74 5.28
N SER A 313 -10.95 -11.40 4.15
CA SER A 313 -11.67 -11.12 2.91
C SER A 313 -10.86 -11.51 1.68
N THR A 314 -11.44 -12.40 0.88
CA THR A 314 -10.93 -12.76 -0.45
C THR A 314 -11.57 -11.93 -1.56
N THR A 315 -12.53 -11.05 -1.23
CA THR A 315 -13.29 -10.25 -2.20
C THR A 315 -12.67 -8.89 -2.47
N ILE A 316 -11.73 -8.45 -1.64
CA ILE A 316 -11.05 -7.17 -1.82
C ILE A 316 -9.96 -7.26 -2.90
N ASN A 317 -9.84 -6.19 -3.70
CA ASN A 317 -8.71 -6.04 -4.60
C ASN A 317 -7.42 -5.98 -3.77
N ARG A 318 -6.48 -6.87 -4.10
CA ARG A 318 -5.21 -7.00 -3.40
C ARG A 318 -4.23 -5.86 -3.71
N ASN A 319 -4.46 -5.08 -4.77
CA ASN A 319 -3.70 -3.87 -5.07
C ASN A 319 -4.17 -2.71 -4.19
N LEU A 320 -3.92 -2.88 -2.89
CA LEU A 320 -4.37 -2.05 -1.80
C LEU A 320 -3.12 -1.55 -1.05
N ILE A 321 -3.12 -0.29 -0.65
CA ILE A 321 -2.05 0.26 0.19
C ILE A 321 -2.64 0.94 1.43
N ILE A 322 -1.90 0.91 2.54
CA ILE A 322 -2.27 1.64 3.76
C ILE A 322 -1.77 3.07 3.62
N VAL A 323 -2.67 4.04 3.80
CA VAL A 323 -2.36 5.47 3.69
C VAL A 323 -2.40 6.20 5.04
N ASP A 324 -3.18 5.71 6.00
CA ASP A 324 -3.32 6.28 7.35
C ASP A 324 -4.00 5.29 8.32
N ARG A 325 -4.40 5.77 9.50
CA ARG A 325 -5.31 5.12 10.45
C ARG A 325 -6.43 6.04 10.94
N THR A 326 -7.49 5.46 11.47
CA THR A 326 -8.59 6.11 12.23
C THR A 326 -8.63 5.56 13.65
N ARG A 327 -9.11 6.35 14.61
CA ARG A 327 -9.37 5.88 15.98
C ARG A 327 -10.74 5.25 16.08
#